data_AF-A0A6I9RI32-F1
#
_entry.id   AF-A0A6I9RI32-F1
#
_cell.length_a   1.000
_cell.length_b   1.000
_cell.length_c   1.000
_cell.angle_alpha   90.00
_cell.angle_beta   90.00
_cell.angle_gamma   90.00
#
_symmetry.space_group_name_H-M   'P 1'
#
loop_
_entity.id
_entity.type
_entity.pdbx_description
1 polymer ?
#
loop_
_entity_poly.entity_id
_entity_poly.type
_entity_poly.pdbx_seq_one_letter_code
_entity_poly.pdbx_strand_id
1 'polypeptide(L)'
;MAMEKRFVLLLAVLLGLQSLVAATPGTATYYTQYVPSSCYGYEDEGTMIAAASDAIWDNRAACGRMYSVRCTGATNEGVPHPCKDTSVVVKIVDYCPPPGCRATIDLSQEAFAAIADLNAGKIDIDYTQV
;
A
#
# COMPACT_ATOMS: atom_id res chain seq x y z
N MET A 1 10.43 15.46 46.45
CA MET A 1 11.39 14.65 45.67
C MET A 1 10.86 13.29 45.18
N ALA A 2 9.86 12.64 45.83
CA ALA A 2 9.31 11.38 45.32
C ALA A 2 8.28 11.54 44.18
N MET A 3 7.54 12.66 44.15
CA MET A 3 6.53 12.95 43.11
C MET A 3 7.16 13.29 41.75
N GLU A 4 8.25 14.06 41.74
CA GLU A 4 9.04 14.37 40.54
C GLU A 4 9.59 13.12 39.84
N LYS A 5 10.17 12.18 40.60
CA LYS A 5 10.71 10.94 40.02
C LYS A 5 9.63 10.07 39.38
N ARG A 6 8.43 10.02 39.99
CA ARG A 6 7.26 9.33 39.43
C ARG A 6 6.77 10.01 38.15
N PHE A 7 6.76 11.34 38.11
CA PHE A 7 6.38 12.10 36.93
C PHE A 7 7.38 11.91 35.77
N VAL A 8 8.68 11.91 36.07
CA VAL A 8 9.75 11.65 35.09
C VAL A 8 9.68 10.22 34.54
N LEU A 9 9.42 9.23 35.40
CA LEU A 9 9.24 7.83 34.98
C LEU A 9 7.99 7.65 34.09
N LEU A 10 6.87 8.30 34.44
CA LEU A 10 5.65 8.27 33.63
C LEU A 10 5.85 8.95 32.26
N LEU A 11 6.56 10.08 32.21
CA LEU A 11 6.91 10.75 30.95
C LEU A 11 7.78 9.86 30.05
N ALA A 12 8.77 9.16 30.62
CA ALA A 12 9.67 8.28 29.88
C ALA A 12 8.94 7.06 29.28
N VAL A 13 7.99 6.48 30.02
CA VAL A 13 7.14 5.37 29.51
C VAL A 13 6.21 5.86 28.40
N LEU A 14 5.63 7.06 28.52
CA LEU A 14 4.76 7.66 27.50
C LEU A 14 5.53 8.00 26.20
N LEU A 15 6.79 8.45 26.32
CA LEU A 15 7.67 8.68 25.17
C LEU A 15 8.14 7.37 24.51
N GLY A 16 8.20 6.26 25.26
CA GLY A 16 8.59 4.94 24.75
C GLY A 16 7.49 4.18 24.00
N LEU A 17 6.25 4.64 24.03
CA LEU A 17 5.08 4.02 23.39
C LEU A 17 4.80 4.55 21.97
N GLN A 18 5.70 5.36 21.40
CA GLN A 18 5.57 5.84 20.02
C GLN A 18 5.95 4.69 19.07
N SER A 19 4.96 3.92 18.63
CA SER A 19 5.14 2.94 17.55
C SER A 19 5.52 3.67 16.26
N LEU A 20 6.80 3.62 15.89
CA LEU A 20 7.28 4.07 14.58
C LEU A 20 6.78 3.09 13.52
N VAL A 21 5.63 3.38 12.92
CA VAL A 21 5.23 2.68 11.69
C VAL A 21 6.01 3.31 10.55
N ALA A 22 7.14 2.69 10.20
CA ALA A 22 7.89 3.08 9.02
C ALA A 22 7.11 2.62 7.77
N ALA A 23 6.92 3.53 6.81
CA ALA A 23 6.36 3.16 5.53
C ALA A 23 7.37 2.28 4.77
N THR A 24 6.86 1.24 4.11
CA THR A 24 7.67 0.31 3.34
C THR A 24 7.76 0.83 1.89
N PRO A 25 8.96 1.02 1.33
CA PRO A 25 9.09 1.39 -0.07
C PRO A 25 8.73 0.22 -0.99
N GLY A 26 8.22 0.54 -2.16
CA GLY A 26 7.87 -0.44 -3.18
C GLY A 26 7.58 0.20 -4.53
N THR A 27 7.01 -0.58 -5.43
CA THR A 27 6.49 -0.06 -6.71
C THR A 27 5.04 -0.46 -6.89
N ALA A 28 4.29 0.35 -7.63
CA ALA A 28 2.91 0.05 -8.03
C ALA A 28 2.75 0.06 -9.55
N THR A 29 1.93 -0.86 -10.06
CA THR A 29 1.29 -0.80 -11.39
C THR A 29 -0.23 -0.75 -11.21
N TYR A 30 -0.99 -0.85 -12.30
CA TYR A 30 -2.43 -1.04 -12.23
C TYR A 30 -3.00 -2.06 -13.21
N TYR A 31 -4.18 -2.58 -12.88
CA TYR A 31 -4.96 -3.53 -13.69
C TYR A 31 -6.44 -3.09 -13.80
N THR A 32 -7.17 -3.69 -14.76
CA THR A 32 -8.53 -3.24 -15.14
C THR A 32 -9.59 -4.35 -15.12
N GLN A 33 -9.25 -5.57 -14.69
CA GLN A 33 -10.20 -6.68 -14.55
C GLN A 33 -10.15 -7.19 -13.11
N TYR A 34 -11.23 -7.00 -12.35
CA TYR A 34 -11.24 -7.21 -10.90
C TYR A 34 -11.84 -8.53 -10.45
N VAL A 35 -12.55 -9.23 -11.35
CA VAL A 35 -13.16 -10.54 -11.10
C VAL A 35 -12.82 -11.51 -12.24
N PRO A 36 -12.67 -12.82 -11.95
CA PRO A 36 -12.64 -13.39 -10.62
C PRO A 36 -11.32 -13.03 -9.90
N SER A 37 -11.42 -12.66 -8.62
CA SER A 37 -10.27 -12.40 -7.77
C SER A 37 -9.84 -13.68 -7.05
N SER A 38 -8.55 -13.79 -6.73
CA SER A 38 -8.03 -14.93 -5.99
C SER A 38 -8.69 -15.06 -4.63
N CYS A 39 -8.94 -13.97 -3.90
CA CYS A 39 -9.51 -14.03 -2.56
C CYS A 39 -11.00 -14.35 -2.56
N TYR A 40 -11.80 -13.76 -3.46
CA TYR A 40 -13.26 -13.74 -3.35
C TYR A 40 -14.00 -14.27 -4.60
N GLY A 41 -13.27 -14.78 -5.60
CA GLY A 41 -13.90 -15.30 -6.82
C GLY A 41 -14.64 -14.19 -7.57
N TYR A 42 -15.90 -14.43 -7.93
CA TYR A 42 -16.72 -13.49 -8.72
C TYR A 42 -17.41 -12.39 -7.89
N GLU A 43 -17.14 -12.30 -6.60
CA GLU A 43 -17.67 -11.22 -5.76
C GLU A 43 -17.06 -9.88 -6.15
N ASP A 44 -17.91 -8.86 -6.34
CA ASP A 44 -17.48 -7.48 -6.60
C ASP A 44 -17.08 -6.81 -5.28
N GLU A 45 -15.77 -6.63 -5.12
CA GLU A 45 -15.16 -6.03 -3.94
C GLU A 45 -14.94 -4.52 -4.08
N GLY A 46 -15.44 -3.91 -5.16
CA GLY A 46 -15.33 -2.49 -5.49
C GLY A 46 -14.03 -2.12 -6.20
N THR A 47 -13.73 -0.83 -6.25
CA THR A 47 -12.60 -0.27 -7.02
C THR A 47 -11.45 0.25 -6.16
N MET A 48 -11.55 0.21 -4.82
CA MET A 48 -10.42 0.56 -3.93
C MET A 48 -9.74 -0.73 -3.46
N ILE A 49 -9.18 -1.44 -4.43
CA ILE A 49 -8.66 -2.79 -4.29
C ILE A 49 -7.28 -2.93 -4.95
N ALA A 50 -6.58 -4.00 -4.62
CA ALA A 50 -5.28 -4.34 -5.22
C ALA A 50 -5.03 -5.84 -5.27
N ALA A 51 -4.15 -6.25 -6.19
CA ALA A 51 -3.54 -7.56 -6.24
C ALA A 51 -2.16 -7.52 -5.57
N ALA A 52 -1.88 -8.49 -4.70
CA ALA A 52 -0.62 -8.61 -3.99
C ALA A 52 0.39 -9.42 -4.81
N SER A 53 1.64 -8.93 -4.90
CA SER A 53 2.78 -9.77 -5.32
C SER A 53 3.23 -10.71 -4.19
N ASP A 54 4.20 -11.58 -4.45
CA ASP A 54 4.79 -12.47 -3.43
C ASP A 54 5.33 -11.73 -2.20
N ALA A 55 5.70 -10.45 -2.34
CA ALA A 55 6.14 -9.61 -1.23
C ALA A 55 5.04 -9.35 -0.19
N ILE A 56 3.76 -9.42 -0.59
CA ILE A 56 2.60 -9.14 0.27
C ILE A 56 1.72 -10.39 0.45
N TRP A 57 1.59 -11.24 -0.57
CA TRP A 57 0.56 -12.29 -0.69
C TRP A 57 0.46 -13.24 0.51
N ASP A 58 1.61 -13.56 1.12
CA ASP A 58 1.69 -14.31 2.38
C ASP A 58 0.85 -15.61 2.36
N ASN A 59 1.00 -16.39 1.28
CA ASN A 59 0.22 -17.62 1.06
C ASN A 59 -1.29 -17.43 1.26
N ARG A 60 -1.87 -16.38 0.65
CA ARG A 60 -3.29 -15.97 0.75
C ARG A 60 -3.67 -15.31 2.09
N ALA A 61 -2.80 -15.27 3.09
CA ALA A 61 -3.11 -14.61 4.36
C ALA A 61 -3.23 -13.08 4.24
N ALA A 62 -2.85 -12.51 3.09
CA ALA A 62 -3.04 -11.10 2.78
C ALA A 62 -4.48 -10.72 2.40
N CYS A 63 -5.34 -11.66 2.03
CA CYS A 63 -6.72 -11.37 1.65
C CYS A 63 -7.44 -10.53 2.71
N GLY A 64 -8.05 -9.43 2.29
CA GLY A 64 -8.76 -8.50 3.17
C GLY A 64 -7.88 -7.54 3.97
N ARG A 65 -6.54 -7.65 3.93
CA ARG A 65 -5.65 -6.65 4.53
C ARG A 65 -5.81 -5.32 3.79
N MET A 66 -5.76 -4.23 4.55
CA MET A 66 -5.87 -2.87 4.03
C MET A 66 -4.49 -2.23 4.01
N TYR A 67 -4.18 -1.50 2.94
CA TYR A 67 -2.92 -0.78 2.80
C TYR A 67 -3.17 0.66 2.39
N SER A 68 -2.59 1.60 3.14
CA SER A 68 -2.41 2.98 2.69
C SER A 68 -1.22 3.04 1.75
N VAL A 69 -1.40 3.61 0.56
CA VAL A 69 -0.41 3.68 -0.51
C VAL A 69 -0.27 5.12 -0.99
N ARG A 70 0.97 5.58 -1.15
CA ARG A 70 1.32 6.92 -1.63
C ARG A 70 2.37 6.85 -2.71
N CYS A 71 2.20 7.62 -3.78
CA CYS A 71 3.22 7.79 -4.81
C CYS A 71 4.40 8.60 -4.28
N THR A 72 5.62 8.14 -4.56
CA THR A 72 6.86 8.82 -4.14
C THR A 72 7.76 9.23 -5.30
N GLY A 73 7.57 8.66 -6.50
CA GLY A 73 8.37 9.04 -7.66
C GLY A 73 8.02 8.32 -8.96
N ALA A 74 8.77 8.69 -10.00
CA ALA A 74 8.70 8.10 -11.33
C ALA A 74 9.66 6.92 -11.46
N THR A 75 9.23 5.87 -12.16
CA THR A 75 10.13 4.79 -12.57
C THR A 75 10.58 4.89 -14.03
N ASN A 76 10.16 5.94 -14.76
CA ASN A 76 10.51 6.15 -16.17
C ASN A 76 10.60 7.64 -16.54
N GLU A 77 11.26 7.93 -17.65
CA GLU A 77 11.48 9.30 -18.15
C GLU A 77 10.28 9.90 -18.91
N GLY A 78 9.32 9.08 -19.34
CA GLY A 78 8.16 9.55 -20.11
C GLY A 78 7.16 10.36 -19.27
N VAL A 79 7.08 10.07 -17.97
CA VAL A 79 6.27 10.82 -17.00
C VAL A 79 7.12 11.13 -15.77
N PRO A 80 7.94 12.20 -15.78
CA PRO A 80 8.92 12.48 -14.73
C PRO A 80 8.31 12.93 -13.39
N HIS A 81 7.04 13.37 -13.40
CA HIS A 81 6.32 13.83 -12.20
C HIS A 81 4.93 13.17 -12.12
N PRO A 82 4.85 11.84 -11.87
CA PRO A 82 3.60 11.11 -11.98
C PRO A 82 2.72 11.28 -10.73
N CYS A 83 3.31 11.63 -9.58
CA CYS A 83 2.62 11.60 -8.31
C CYS A 83 1.63 12.74 -8.13
N LYS A 84 0.51 12.41 -7.48
CA LYS A 84 -0.44 13.35 -6.89
C LYS A 84 -0.15 13.44 -5.40
N ASP A 85 -0.39 14.61 -4.80
CA ASP A 85 -0.18 14.84 -3.35
C ASP A 85 -1.28 14.22 -2.48
N THR A 86 -1.60 12.94 -2.72
CA THR A 86 -2.64 12.19 -2.01
C THR A 86 -2.19 10.74 -1.76
N SER A 87 -2.94 10.06 -0.90
CA SER A 87 -2.79 8.62 -0.65
C SER A 87 -4.13 7.93 -0.87
N VAL A 88 -4.10 6.63 -1.14
CA VAL A 88 -5.29 5.78 -1.27
C VAL A 88 -5.19 4.62 -0.28
N VAL A 89 -6.33 4.20 0.29
CA VAL A 89 -6.40 2.96 1.06
C VAL A 89 -7.06 1.89 0.18
N VAL A 90 -6.37 0.75 0.02
CA VAL A 90 -6.84 -0.37 -0.82
C VAL A 90 -6.94 -1.67 -0.03
N LYS A 91 -7.90 -2.50 -0.41
CA LYS A 91 -8.05 -3.88 0.09
C LYS A 91 -7.31 -4.86 -0.82
N ILE A 92 -6.53 -5.78 -0.26
CA ILE A 92 -5.98 -6.90 -1.03
C ILE A 92 -7.10 -7.90 -1.34
N VAL A 93 -7.41 -8.06 -2.63
CA VAL A 93 -8.45 -8.99 -3.10
C VAL A 93 -7.93 -10.03 -4.06
N ASP A 94 -6.74 -9.85 -4.62
CA ASP A 94 -6.21 -10.75 -5.64
C ASP A 94 -4.72 -11.04 -5.43
N TYR A 95 -4.23 -12.03 -6.17
CA TYR A 95 -2.84 -12.43 -6.24
C TYR A 95 -2.29 -12.18 -7.63
N CYS A 96 -1.13 -11.55 -7.68
CA CYS A 96 -0.38 -11.23 -8.87
C CYS A 96 0.93 -12.05 -8.83
N PRO A 97 0.97 -13.26 -9.44
CA PRO A 97 2.14 -14.13 -9.40
C PRO A 97 3.27 -13.70 -10.37
N PRO A 98 4.54 -14.04 -10.08
CA PRO A 98 5.60 -14.03 -11.08
C PRO A 98 5.31 -15.03 -12.23
N PRO A 99 5.79 -14.77 -13.46
CA PRO A 99 6.50 -13.57 -13.92
C PRO A 99 5.56 -12.41 -14.29
N GLY A 100 4.24 -12.58 -14.14
CA GLY A 100 3.23 -11.61 -14.56
C GLY A 100 3.23 -10.33 -13.72
N CYS A 101 3.57 -10.43 -12.43
CA CYS A 101 3.62 -9.27 -11.57
C CYS A 101 4.87 -8.42 -11.77
N ARG A 102 4.67 -7.14 -12.08
CA ARG A 102 5.75 -6.18 -12.39
C ARG A 102 5.98 -5.13 -11.31
N ALA A 103 5.29 -5.25 -10.19
CA ALA A 103 5.32 -4.32 -9.07
C ALA A 103 5.10 -5.05 -7.73
N THR A 104 5.34 -4.33 -6.63
CA THR A 104 5.09 -4.82 -5.26
C THR A 104 3.60 -4.97 -5.00
N ILE A 105 2.80 -4.01 -5.48
CA ILE A 105 1.34 -3.99 -5.41
C ILE A 105 0.79 -3.63 -6.80
N ASP A 106 -0.24 -4.32 -7.26
CA ASP A 106 -0.93 -3.98 -8.51
C ASP A 106 -2.29 -3.37 -8.13
N LEU A 107 -2.44 -2.07 -8.30
CA LEU A 107 -3.63 -1.33 -7.86
C LEU A 107 -4.76 -1.47 -8.88
N SER A 108 -6.02 -1.33 -8.46
CA SER A 108 -7.07 -1.00 -9.43
C SER A 108 -6.71 0.31 -10.17
N GLN A 109 -7.30 0.49 -11.36
CA GLN A 109 -7.08 1.69 -12.16
C GLN A 109 -7.52 2.94 -11.41
N GLU A 110 -8.65 2.88 -10.69
CA GLU A 110 -9.16 3.99 -9.88
C GLU A 110 -8.23 4.31 -8.71
N ALA A 111 -7.72 3.30 -8.00
CA ALA A 111 -6.80 3.52 -6.88
C ALA A 111 -5.46 4.09 -7.36
N PHE A 112 -4.92 3.60 -8.47
CA PHE A 112 -3.73 4.16 -9.08
C PHE A 112 -3.96 5.61 -9.53
N ALA A 113 -5.06 5.86 -10.24
CA ALA A 113 -5.42 7.19 -10.71
C ALA A 113 -5.68 8.17 -9.56
N ALA A 114 -6.01 7.71 -8.36
CA ALA A 114 -6.10 8.58 -7.18
C ALA A 114 -4.73 9.17 -6.81
N ILE A 115 -3.66 8.38 -6.90
CA ILE A 115 -2.33 8.78 -6.41
C ILE A 115 -1.32 9.14 -7.51
N ALA A 116 -1.60 8.83 -8.78
CA ALA A 116 -0.67 9.12 -9.88
C ALA A 116 -1.34 9.29 -11.27
N ASP A 117 -0.56 9.77 -12.24
CA ASP A 117 -0.91 9.76 -13.67
C ASP A 117 -0.82 8.34 -14.25
N LEU A 118 -1.93 7.85 -14.82
CA LEU A 118 -2.02 6.54 -15.46
C LEU A 118 -0.99 6.36 -16.58
N ASN A 119 -0.59 7.42 -17.27
CA ASN A 119 0.42 7.35 -18.34
C ASN A 119 1.80 6.90 -17.82
N ALA A 120 2.06 7.02 -16.52
CA ALA A 120 3.30 6.52 -15.92
C ALA A 120 3.40 5.00 -16.02
N GLY A 121 2.27 4.29 -15.93
CA GLY A 121 2.18 2.81 -15.98
C GLY A 121 2.78 2.09 -14.76
N LYS A 122 3.88 2.62 -14.21
CA LYS A 122 4.55 2.16 -12.99
C LYS A 122 5.11 3.37 -12.24
N ILE A 123 5.00 3.34 -10.91
CA ILE A 123 5.47 4.40 -10.00
C ILE A 123 6.20 3.79 -8.81
N ASP A 124 7.08 4.58 -8.21
CA ASP A 124 7.59 4.30 -6.87
C ASP A 124 6.53 4.70 -5.84
N ILE A 125 6.40 3.89 -4.79
CA ILE A 125 5.43 4.11 -3.72
C ILE A 125 6.05 3.89 -2.35
N ASP A 126 5.39 4.47 -1.35
CA ASP A 126 5.44 4.02 0.04
C ASP A 126 4.09 3.40 0.41
N TYR A 127 4.10 2.28 1.13
CA TYR A 127 2.87 1.64 1.60
C TYR A 127 2.97 1.19 3.06
N THR A 128 1.82 1.09 3.71
CA THR A 128 1.71 0.70 5.13
C THR A 128 0.40 -0.01 5.35
N GLN A 129 0.42 -1.13 6.09
CA GLN A 129 -0.80 -1.82 6.49
C GLN A 129 -1.55 -0.98 7.53
N VAL A 130 -2.87 -0.81 7.36
CA VAL A 130 -3.74 0.00 8.24
C VAL A 130 -4.84 -0.82 8.89
#